data_AF-A0A8T5M171-F1
#
_entry.id   AF-A0A8T5M171-F1
#
_cell.length_a   1.000
_cell.length_b   1.000
_cell.length_c   1.000
_cell.angle_alpha   90.00
_cell.angle_beta   90.00
_cell.angle_gamma   90.00
#
_symmetry.space_group_name_H-M   'P 1'
#
loop_
_entity.id
_entity.type
_entity.pdbx_description
1 polymer ?
#
loop_
_entity_poly.entity_id
_entity_poly.type
_entity_poly.pdbx_seq_one_letter_code
_entity_poly.pdbx_strand_id
1 'polypeptide(L)'
;MILWIIAKRIPLILFTFLLVSCTRIERFDFQETDLKYFEFVHENPSCEIYCDIEYIVVSNGMTLTKTKDFVGREIIIGKIDPVDAEKLVRQTETQLGDLSNGGIDCRDCNINHIFYGDKSKTQAFTTYVDEAPEFIQNIHTDTERVLQSQQIPDQFFMNLVFKKNNEFAKDYHFFPDGTVLIEEFGELNGNLISSEIVKIDKSDMDTIRLSIEDGFFTSEDDSDTCWKKKLDYGYIQVLDKDKHNFVFICGIGDSSADRLFNKLVSKVGG
;
A
#
# COMPACT_ATOMS: atom_id res chain seq x y z
N MET A 1 84.91 5.68 18.69
CA MET A 1 83.94 6.80 18.50
C MET A 1 83.15 6.51 17.22
N ILE A 2 81.82 6.32 17.22
CA ILE A 2 80.72 7.34 17.29
C ILE A 2 80.66 8.13 15.96
N LEU A 3 79.65 8.06 15.06
CA LEU A 3 78.34 7.33 14.91
C LEU A 3 78.20 6.85 13.42
N TRP A 4 77.30 5.96 12.95
CA TRP A 4 76.09 5.26 13.45
C TRP A 4 74.68 5.85 13.14
N ILE A 5 74.37 6.18 11.87
CA ILE A 5 73.03 6.43 11.27
C ILE A 5 73.05 5.78 9.87
N ILE A 6 72.29 4.73 9.51
CA ILE A 6 70.82 4.52 9.47
C ILE A 6 70.12 5.35 8.38
N ALA A 7 70.11 4.83 7.14
CA ALA A 7 69.11 5.15 6.14
C ALA A 7 67.99 4.10 6.21
N LYS A 8 66.80 4.47 6.71
CA LYS A 8 65.68 3.52 6.85
C LYS A 8 65.01 3.24 5.51
N ARG A 9 64.65 1.97 5.35
CA ARG A 9 63.57 1.48 4.47
C ARG A 9 62.38 2.44 4.48
N ILE A 10 61.94 2.88 3.31
CA ILE A 10 60.59 3.42 3.13
C ILE A 10 59.64 2.21 3.11
N PRO A 11 58.66 2.10 4.02
CA PRO A 11 57.62 1.10 3.90
C PRO A 11 56.66 1.51 2.78
N LEU A 12 56.39 0.60 1.84
CA LEU A 12 55.30 0.78 0.89
C LEU A 12 53.97 0.60 1.64
N ILE A 13 53.46 1.67 2.24
CA ILE A 13 52.15 1.66 2.88
C ILE A 13 51.10 1.57 1.77
N LEU A 14 50.56 0.36 1.57
CA LEU A 14 49.30 0.18 0.87
C LEU A 14 48.23 0.93 1.68
N PHE A 15 47.89 2.14 1.23
CA PHE A 15 46.65 2.79 1.62
C PHE A 15 45.49 2.12 0.88
N THR A 16 45.18 0.89 1.31
CA THR A 16 43.95 0.21 0.93
C THR A 16 42.81 1.00 1.55
N PHE A 17 42.31 1.99 0.81
CA PHE A 17 41.02 2.62 1.10
C PHE A 17 39.95 1.55 0.93
N LEU A 18 39.70 0.83 2.02
CA LEU A 18 38.40 0.23 2.29
C LEU A 18 37.40 1.38 2.32
N LEU A 19 36.87 1.68 1.14
CA LEU A 19 35.54 2.25 0.99
C LEU A 19 34.57 1.22 1.57
N VAL A 20 34.45 1.24 2.90
CA VAL A 20 33.21 0.88 3.57
C VAL A 20 32.21 1.90 3.07
N SER A 21 31.64 1.61 1.90
CA SER A 21 30.43 2.25 1.43
C SER A 21 29.40 1.99 2.50
N CYS A 22 29.22 2.97 3.38
CA CYS A 22 28.18 2.92 4.39
C CYS A 22 26.88 2.98 3.61
N THR A 23 26.33 1.82 3.29
CA THR A 23 25.05 1.63 2.60
C THR A 23 23.97 2.09 3.55
N ARG A 24 23.84 3.42 3.64
CA ARG A 24 22.74 4.11 4.29
C ARG A 24 21.48 3.50 3.71
N ILE A 25 20.66 2.87 4.55
CA ILE A 25 19.37 2.37 4.12
C ILE A 25 18.55 3.63 3.80
N GLU A 26 18.43 3.92 2.50
CA GLU A 26 17.74 5.09 1.97
C GLU A 26 16.24 4.90 2.15
N ARG A 27 15.73 4.96 3.39
CA ARG A 27 14.29 4.98 3.66
C ARG A 27 13.62 6.11 2.88
N PHE A 28 12.34 5.94 2.56
CA PHE A 28 11.56 7.01 1.94
C PHE A 28 11.53 8.25 2.85
N ASP A 29 11.71 9.43 2.27
CA ASP A 29 11.50 10.70 2.97
C ASP A 29 10.01 11.06 2.85
N PHE A 30 9.20 10.49 3.76
CA PHE A 30 7.75 10.69 3.77
C PHE A 30 7.41 12.13 4.16
N GLN A 31 6.85 12.87 3.22
CA GLN A 31 6.43 14.26 3.38
C GLN A 31 4.95 14.28 3.81
N GLU A 32 4.66 14.84 4.99
CA GLU A 32 3.28 15.08 5.47
C GLU A 32 2.45 15.85 4.44
N THR A 33 1.14 15.59 4.39
CA THR A 33 0.22 16.33 3.51
C THR A 33 -1.04 16.81 4.23
N ASP A 34 -1.67 17.83 3.67
CA ASP A 34 -3.05 18.24 4.01
C ASP A 34 -4.11 17.44 3.20
N LEU A 35 -3.73 16.32 2.57
CA LEU A 35 -4.66 15.50 1.82
C LEU A 35 -5.54 14.67 2.76
N LYS A 36 -6.76 14.43 2.28
CA LYS A 36 -7.74 13.48 2.80
C LYS A 36 -8.01 12.35 1.81
N TYR A 37 -8.55 11.23 2.30
CA TYR A 37 -9.17 10.19 1.49
C TYR A 37 -10.45 9.68 2.12
N PHE A 38 -11.22 8.94 1.33
CA PHE A 38 -12.03 7.85 1.86
C PHE A 38 -11.78 6.59 1.03
N GLU A 39 -12.09 5.45 1.63
CA GLU A 39 -12.18 4.17 0.96
C GLU A 39 -13.57 3.56 1.21
N PHE A 40 -14.11 2.89 0.20
CA PHE A 40 -15.30 2.06 0.27
C PHE A 40 -14.93 0.65 -0.18
N VAL A 41 -15.24 -0.35 0.64
CA VAL A 41 -15.08 -1.77 0.30
C VAL A 41 -16.42 -2.48 0.47
N HIS A 42 -16.76 -3.35 -0.48
CA HIS A 42 -17.85 -4.30 -0.38
C HIS A 42 -17.30 -5.71 -0.55
N GLU A 43 -17.32 -6.50 0.53
CA GLU A 43 -16.91 -7.90 0.52
C GLU A 43 -18.14 -8.79 0.33
N ASN A 44 -18.25 -9.43 -0.85
CA ASN A 44 -19.33 -10.37 -1.12
C ASN A 44 -18.82 -11.83 -1.15
N PRO A 45 -19.13 -12.65 -0.11
CA PRO A 45 -18.69 -14.04 0.00
C PRO A 45 -19.57 -15.03 -0.79
N SER A 46 -20.64 -14.57 -1.45
CA SER A 46 -21.57 -15.46 -2.17
C SER A 46 -21.10 -15.84 -3.59
N CYS A 47 -19.99 -15.26 -4.06
CA CYS A 47 -19.29 -15.70 -5.26
C CYS A 47 -18.34 -16.86 -4.96
N GLU A 48 -18.23 -17.85 -5.86
CA GLU A 48 -17.32 -19.01 -5.73
C GLU A 48 -15.83 -18.60 -5.64
N ILE A 49 -15.52 -17.37 -6.05
CA ILE A 49 -14.23 -16.69 -5.85
C ILE A 49 -14.61 -15.28 -5.38
N TYR A 50 -14.07 -14.81 -4.25
CA TYR A 50 -14.42 -13.54 -3.58
C TYR A 50 -14.82 -12.42 -4.57
N CYS A 51 -16.00 -11.82 -4.41
CA CYS A 51 -16.38 -10.65 -5.20
C CYS A 51 -16.10 -9.38 -4.38
N ASP A 52 -14.89 -8.82 -4.55
CA ASP A 52 -14.44 -7.55 -3.99
C ASP A 52 -14.80 -6.37 -4.91
N ILE A 53 -15.49 -5.35 -4.38
CA ILE A 53 -15.55 -3.99 -4.96
C ILE A 53 -14.84 -3.04 -3.99
N GLU A 54 -13.87 -2.30 -4.49
CA GLU A 54 -13.06 -1.36 -3.72
C GLU A 54 -12.90 -0.04 -4.47
N TYR A 55 -13.21 1.08 -3.80
CA TYR A 55 -12.97 2.42 -4.29
C TYR A 55 -12.12 3.19 -3.29
N ILE A 56 -10.94 3.67 -3.70
CA ILE A 56 -10.17 4.66 -2.92
C ILE A 56 -10.19 5.97 -3.67
N VAL A 57 -10.55 7.05 -2.98
CA VAL A 57 -10.58 8.41 -3.55
C VAL A 57 -9.78 9.36 -2.68
N VAL A 58 -8.68 9.87 -3.22
CA VAL A 58 -7.84 10.89 -2.58
C VAL A 58 -8.26 12.27 -3.08
N SER A 59 -8.38 13.22 -2.16
CA SER A 59 -8.73 14.64 -2.40
C SER A 59 -7.90 15.38 -3.47
N ASN A 60 -6.72 14.87 -3.85
CA ASN A 60 -5.93 15.39 -4.99
C ASN A 60 -6.43 14.92 -6.39
N GLY A 61 -7.56 14.21 -6.42
CA GLY A 61 -8.18 13.63 -7.61
C GLY A 61 -7.69 12.23 -7.97
N MET A 62 -6.69 11.66 -7.29
CA MET A 62 -6.25 10.28 -7.57
C MET A 62 -7.28 9.27 -7.08
N THR A 63 -7.58 8.27 -7.90
CA THR A 63 -8.53 7.20 -7.58
C THR A 63 -7.98 5.82 -7.90
N LEU A 64 -8.40 4.85 -7.09
CA LEU A 64 -8.26 3.42 -7.35
C LEU A 64 -9.67 2.83 -7.45
N THR A 65 -9.88 1.98 -8.42
CA THR A 65 -11.04 1.08 -8.50
C THR A 65 -10.51 -0.33 -8.64
N LYS A 66 -10.79 -1.21 -7.67
CA LYS A 66 -10.69 -2.66 -7.87
C LYS A 66 -12.11 -3.22 -7.97
N THR A 67 -12.37 -4.06 -8.96
CA THR A 67 -13.57 -4.90 -8.98
C THR A 67 -13.17 -6.33 -9.31
N LYS A 68 -13.88 -7.30 -8.71
CA LYS A 68 -13.74 -8.71 -9.06
C LYS A 68 -15.10 -9.36 -9.22
N ASP A 69 -15.34 -9.89 -10.42
CA ASP A 69 -16.61 -10.48 -10.82
C ASP A 69 -16.39 -11.81 -11.60
N PHE A 70 -17.42 -12.29 -12.27
CA PHE A 70 -17.37 -13.51 -13.09
C PHE A 70 -16.59 -13.36 -14.41
N VAL A 71 -16.23 -12.14 -14.82
CA VAL A 71 -15.46 -11.83 -16.03
C VAL A 71 -13.97 -11.69 -15.70
N GLY A 72 -13.62 -11.18 -14.51
CA GLY A 72 -12.26 -11.22 -14.00
C GLY A 72 -12.02 -10.31 -12.79
N ARG A 73 -10.75 -9.94 -12.57
CA ARG A 73 -10.36 -8.82 -11.71
C ARG A 73 -9.97 -7.65 -12.61
N GLU A 74 -10.69 -6.54 -12.51
CA GLU A 74 -10.31 -5.27 -13.14
C GLU A 74 -9.74 -4.34 -12.06
N ILE A 75 -8.59 -3.71 -12.37
CA ILE A 75 -8.02 -2.64 -11.54
C ILE A 75 -7.80 -1.44 -12.46
N ILE A 76 -8.41 -0.32 -12.10
CA ILE A 76 -8.27 0.96 -12.82
C ILE A 76 -7.68 1.98 -11.87
N ILE A 77 -6.62 2.65 -12.30
CA ILE A 77 -6.05 3.83 -11.63
C ILE A 77 -6.59 5.06 -12.36
N GLY A 78 -7.50 5.78 -11.72
CA GLY A 78 -8.16 6.93 -12.32
C GLY A 78 -7.57 8.25 -11.83
N LYS A 79 -7.94 9.32 -12.55
CA LYS A 79 -7.91 10.68 -12.04
C LYS A 79 -9.21 11.41 -12.37
N ILE A 80 -9.89 11.88 -11.33
CA ILE A 80 -11.07 12.74 -11.40
C ILE A 80 -10.70 14.21 -11.11
N ASP A 81 -11.65 15.13 -11.22
CA ASP A 81 -11.42 16.51 -10.81
C ASP A 81 -11.23 16.60 -9.28
N PRO A 82 -10.19 17.30 -8.76
CA PRO A 82 -9.96 17.43 -7.32
C PRO A 82 -11.14 18.06 -6.54
N VAL A 83 -11.98 18.88 -7.19
CA VAL A 83 -13.17 19.47 -6.55
C VAL A 83 -14.25 18.42 -6.33
N ASP A 84 -14.45 17.51 -7.27
CA ASP A 84 -15.37 16.37 -7.08
C ASP A 84 -14.78 15.33 -6.11
N ALA A 85 -13.45 15.15 -6.08
CA ALA A 85 -12.78 14.30 -5.10
C ALA A 85 -12.96 14.80 -3.65
N GLU A 86 -12.59 16.06 -3.35
CA GLU A 86 -12.81 16.64 -2.01
C GLU A 86 -14.30 16.69 -1.65
N LYS A 87 -15.20 16.86 -2.64
CA LYS A 87 -16.64 16.78 -2.40
C LYS A 87 -17.07 15.38 -1.93
N LEU A 88 -16.62 14.30 -2.58
CA LEU A 88 -16.91 12.93 -2.15
C LEU A 88 -16.28 12.64 -0.77
N VAL A 89 -15.00 12.96 -0.58
CA VAL A 89 -14.30 12.73 0.70
C VAL A 89 -15.00 13.46 1.85
N ARG A 90 -15.39 14.73 1.65
CA ARG A 90 -16.13 15.52 2.64
C ARG A 90 -17.57 15.05 2.84
N GLN A 91 -18.20 14.48 1.81
CA GLN A 91 -19.51 13.82 1.93
C GLN A 91 -19.40 12.59 2.84
N THR A 92 -18.42 11.72 2.61
CA THR A 92 -18.12 10.57 3.48
C THR A 92 -17.76 10.99 4.90
N GLU A 93 -16.88 11.98 5.09
CA GLU A 93 -16.53 12.58 6.39
C GLU A 93 -17.79 13.02 7.18
N THR A 94 -18.73 13.68 6.48
CA THR A 94 -19.97 14.21 7.07
C THR A 94 -21.00 13.11 7.36
N GLN A 95 -21.07 12.06 6.53
CA GLN A 95 -22.03 10.97 6.66
C GLN A 95 -21.59 9.92 7.70
N LEU A 96 -20.28 9.71 7.87
CA LEU A 96 -19.72 9.00 9.02
C LEU A 96 -19.94 9.80 10.29
N GLY A 97 -19.58 11.09 10.31
CA GLY A 97 -19.76 11.95 11.48
C GLY A 97 -18.99 11.44 12.71
N ASP A 98 -19.72 10.96 13.72
CA ASP A 98 -19.19 10.31 14.93
C ASP A 98 -19.31 8.77 14.90
N LEU A 99 -19.79 8.17 13.80
CA LEU A 99 -19.87 6.71 13.65
C LEU A 99 -18.46 6.12 13.59
N SER A 100 -18.21 5.15 14.49
CA SER A 100 -17.04 4.31 14.48
C SER A 100 -17.39 2.96 15.10
N ASN A 101 -17.13 1.89 14.36
CA ASN A 101 -17.11 0.53 14.89
C ASN A 101 -15.94 -0.23 14.26
N GLY A 102 -14.95 -0.53 15.11
CA GLY A 102 -13.67 -1.14 14.72
C GLY A 102 -13.80 -2.59 14.27
N GLY A 103 -14.28 -2.77 13.05
CA GLY A 103 -14.41 -4.05 12.36
C GLY A 103 -15.48 -5.01 12.90
N ILE A 104 -15.57 -6.16 12.25
CA ILE A 104 -16.44 -7.29 12.60
C ILE A 104 -15.59 -8.58 12.69
N ASP A 105 -15.92 -9.46 13.63
CA ASP A 105 -15.34 -10.80 13.74
C ASP A 105 -15.99 -11.77 12.73
N CYS A 106 -15.76 -11.50 11.43
CA CYS A 106 -16.15 -12.41 10.35
C CYS A 106 -15.24 -12.26 9.12
N ARG A 107 -14.89 -13.40 8.52
CA ARG A 107 -14.01 -13.51 7.35
C ARG A 107 -14.76 -13.74 6.03
N ASP A 108 -15.96 -14.30 6.10
CA ASP A 108 -16.74 -14.76 4.95
C ASP A 108 -18.19 -14.22 5.05
N CYS A 109 -18.35 -12.96 5.42
CA CYS A 109 -19.65 -12.29 5.61
C CYS A 109 -19.87 -11.21 4.54
N ASN A 110 -21.14 -10.97 4.19
CA ASN A 110 -21.53 -9.94 3.21
C ASN A 110 -21.54 -8.57 3.90
N ILE A 111 -20.45 -7.81 3.79
CA ILE A 111 -20.21 -6.59 4.56
C ILE A 111 -19.76 -5.42 3.68
N ASN A 112 -20.09 -4.20 4.12
CA ASN A 112 -19.47 -2.98 3.62
C ASN A 112 -18.53 -2.41 4.68
N HIS A 113 -17.38 -1.92 4.23
CA HIS A 113 -16.48 -1.07 4.99
C HIS A 113 -16.46 0.32 4.37
N ILE A 114 -16.41 1.35 5.22
CA ILE A 114 -16.04 2.71 4.81
C ILE A 114 -14.96 3.21 5.74
N PHE A 115 -13.82 3.58 5.16
CA PHE A 115 -12.72 4.22 5.85
C PHE A 115 -12.65 5.69 5.45
N TYR A 116 -12.20 6.54 6.37
CA TYR A 116 -11.89 7.94 6.12
C TYR A 116 -10.61 8.30 6.88
N GLY A 117 -9.77 9.13 6.28
CA GLY A 117 -8.70 9.74 7.02
C GLY A 117 -8.11 11.03 6.46
N ASP A 118 -7.52 11.76 7.38
CA ASP A 118 -6.67 12.92 7.17
C ASP A 118 -5.57 12.94 8.23
N LYS A 119 -4.61 13.88 8.12
CA LYS A 119 -3.46 14.02 9.05
C LYS A 119 -3.79 14.18 10.54
N SER A 120 -5.06 14.29 10.92
CA SER A 120 -5.53 14.52 12.29
C SER A 120 -6.65 13.58 12.75
N LYS A 121 -7.20 12.76 11.84
CA LYS A 121 -8.41 11.96 12.09
C LYS A 121 -8.40 10.69 11.23
N THR A 122 -8.68 9.55 11.85
CA THR A 122 -8.99 8.28 11.20
C THR A 122 -10.38 7.83 11.63
N GLN A 123 -11.17 7.26 10.72
CA GLN A 123 -12.46 6.63 11.02
C GLN A 123 -12.64 5.35 10.20
N ALA A 124 -13.32 4.37 10.80
CA ALA A 124 -13.83 3.20 10.10
C ALA A 124 -15.26 2.90 10.55
N PHE A 125 -16.11 2.56 9.59
CA PHE A 125 -17.44 2.02 9.82
C PHE A 125 -17.59 0.72 9.03
N THR A 126 -17.96 -0.36 9.71
CA THR A 126 -18.17 -1.69 9.12
C THR A 126 -19.58 -2.18 9.42
N THR A 127 -20.29 -2.71 8.43
CA THR A 127 -21.70 -3.13 8.59
C THR A 127 -22.06 -4.29 7.66
N TYR A 128 -22.96 -5.18 8.10
CA TYR A 128 -23.57 -6.16 7.22
C TYR A 128 -24.43 -5.47 6.15
N VAL A 129 -24.44 -6.02 4.93
CA VAL A 129 -25.11 -5.38 3.78
C VAL A 129 -26.63 -5.25 3.97
N ASP A 130 -27.26 -6.11 4.76
CA ASP A 130 -28.68 -6.07 5.12
C ASP A 130 -28.99 -5.18 6.35
N GLU A 131 -27.99 -4.87 7.18
CA GLU A 131 -28.09 -3.88 8.27
C GLU A 131 -27.62 -2.47 7.84
N ALA A 132 -27.06 -2.34 6.64
CA ALA A 132 -26.38 -1.13 6.18
C ALA A 132 -27.32 0.09 6.10
N PRO A 133 -26.98 1.22 6.75
CA PRO A 133 -27.77 2.45 6.67
C PRO A 133 -27.70 3.08 5.27
N GLU A 134 -28.76 3.81 4.89
CA GLU A 134 -28.98 4.39 3.56
C GLU A 134 -27.78 5.21 3.02
N PHE A 135 -26.99 5.86 3.91
CA PHE A 135 -25.83 6.64 3.49
C PHE A 135 -24.72 5.78 2.83
N ILE A 136 -24.61 4.49 3.16
CA ILE A 136 -23.65 3.55 2.53
C ILE A 136 -23.94 3.41 1.03
N GLN A 137 -25.21 3.22 0.68
CA GLN A 137 -25.66 3.11 -0.72
C GLN A 137 -25.49 4.44 -1.46
N ASN A 138 -25.69 5.58 -0.78
CA ASN A 138 -25.45 6.90 -1.35
C ASN A 138 -23.96 7.14 -1.64
N ILE A 139 -23.04 6.81 -0.72
CA ILE A 139 -21.58 6.93 -0.95
C ILE A 139 -21.17 6.07 -2.14
N HIS A 140 -21.58 4.81 -2.17
CA HIS A 140 -21.31 3.89 -3.29
C HIS A 140 -21.80 4.48 -4.64
N THR A 141 -23.07 4.86 -4.72
CA THR A 141 -23.70 5.38 -5.96
C THR A 141 -23.10 6.71 -6.42
N ASP A 142 -22.82 7.65 -5.50
CA ASP A 142 -22.18 8.92 -5.86
C ASP A 142 -20.73 8.74 -6.29
N THR A 143 -20.03 7.75 -5.74
CA THR A 143 -18.66 7.40 -6.11
C THR A 143 -18.61 6.85 -7.53
N GLU A 144 -19.42 5.84 -7.85
CA GLU A 144 -19.56 5.31 -9.22
C GLU A 144 -19.89 6.41 -10.24
N ARG A 145 -20.87 7.27 -9.91
CA ARG A 145 -21.32 8.39 -10.75
C ARG A 145 -20.22 9.42 -11.03
N VAL A 146 -19.23 9.56 -10.14
CA VAL A 146 -18.07 10.43 -10.36
C VAL A 146 -16.95 9.69 -11.10
N LEU A 147 -16.69 8.42 -10.77
CA LEU A 147 -15.70 7.58 -11.46
C LEU A 147 -16.03 7.36 -12.95
N GLN A 148 -17.30 7.44 -13.35
CA GLN A 148 -17.70 7.51 -14.78
C GLN A 148 -17.06 8.67 -15.56
N SER A 149 -16.56 9.70 -14.89
CA SER A 149 -15.86 10.85 -15.50
C SER A 149 -14.33 10.74 -15.47
N GLN A 150 -13.78 9.66 -14.89
CA GLN A 150 -12.35 9.55 -14.63
C GLN A 150 -11.53 9.50 -15.93
N GLN A 151 -10.43 10.24 -15.91
CA GLN A 151 -9.36 10.07 -16.89
C GLN A 151 -8.49 8.89 -16.45
N ILE A 152 -7.95 8.14 -17.41
CA ILE A 152 -7.07 7.00 -17.15
C ILE A 152 -5.62 7.49 -17.35
N PRO A 153 -4.89 7.88 -16.29
CA PRO A 153 -3.46 8.21 -16.35
C PRO A 153 -2.59 6.99 -16.68
N ASP A 154 -1.27 7.17 -16.61
CA ASP A 154 -0.29 6.07 -16.55
C ASP A 154 -0.74 5.02 -15.52
N GLN A 155 -1.12 3.83 -15.99
CA GLN A 155 -1.65 2.74 -15.17
C GLN A 155 -0.53 2.09 -14.37
N PHE A 156 -0.06 2.79 -13.35
CA PHE A 156 0.87 2.26 -12.38
C PHE A 156 0.25 2.33 -10.98
N PHE A 157 0.28 1.22 -10.26
CA PHE A 157 -0.10 1.13 -8.86
C PHE A 157 0.64 -0.01 -8.19
N MET A 158 0.91 0.16 -6.91
CA MET A 158 1.41 -0.90 -6.05
C MET A 158 0.70 -0.84 -4.70
N ASN A 159 0.19 -1.97 -4.25
CA ASN A 159 -0.18 -2.19 -2.85
C ASN A 159 0.86 -3.13 -2.23
N LEU A 160 1.29 -2.79 -1.02
CA LEU A 160 2.11 -3.63 -0.17
C LEU A 160 1.42 -3.75 1.18
N VAL A 161 0.84 -4.91 1.48
CA VAL A 161 0.53 -5.28 2.86
C VAL A 161 1.76 -5.92 3.49
N PHE A 162 2.09 -5.50 4.71
CA PHE A 162 3.17 -6.04 5.51
C PHE A 162 2.77 -6.14 6.98
N LYS A 163 2.86 -7.34 7.56
CA LYS A 163 2.64 -7.60 8.99
C LYS A 163 3.89 -8.21 9.60
N LYS A 164 4.47 -7.50 10.58
CA LYS A 164 5.50 -8.06 11.45
C LYS A 164 4.91 -8.98 12.50
N ASN A 165 5.67 -9.97 12.93
CA ASN A 165 5.26 -10.89 13.95
C ASN A 165 5.02 -10.17 15.30
N ASN A 166 3.76 -10.16 15.77
CA ASN A 166 3.25 -9.41 16.93
C ASN A 166 3.06 -7.89 16.74
N GLU A 167 3.09 -7.38 15.51
CA GLU A 167 2.63 -6.03 15.18
C GLU A 167 1.32 -6.10 14.36
N PHE A 168 0.63 -4.97 14.20
CA PHE A 168 -0.53 -4.87 13.31
C PHE A 168 -0.13 -4.93 11.83
N ALA A 169 -1.07 -5.24 10.95
CA ALA A 169 -0.82 -5.21 9.51
C ALA A 169 -0.77 -3.76 9.04
N LYS A 170 0.21 -3.40 8.21
CA LYS A 170 0.25 -2.11 7.53
C LYS A 170 0.01 -2.31 6.04
N ASP A 171 -0.88 -1.51 5.46
CA ASP A 171 -1.04 -1.40 4.01
C ASP A 171 -0.40 -0.10 3.51
N TYR A 172 0.14 -0.13 2.30
CA TYR A 172 0.81 0.97 1.62
C TYR A 172 0.35 0.98 0.15
N HIS A 173 -0.56 1.89 -0.18
CA HIS A 173 -1.12 2.08 -1.52
C HIS A 173 -0.36 3.20 -2.24
N PHE A 174 0.57 2.84 -3.12
CA PHE A 174 1.44 3.74 -3.88
C PHE A 174 0.78 4.14 -5.21
N PHE A 175 0.52 5.44 -5.38
CA PHE A 175 -0.06 6.05 -6.57
C PHE A 175 1.02 6.63 -7.52
N PRO A 176 0.74 6.75 -8.84
CA PRO A 176 1.74 7.12 -9.84
C PRO A 176 2.25 8.57 -9.74
N ASP A 177 1.57 9.43 -8.97
CA ASP A 177 1.98 10.81 -8.68
C ASP A 177 2.79 10.94 -7.37
N GLY A 178 3.17 9.83 -6.74
CA GLY A 178 3.92 9.79 -5.48
C GLY A 178 3.09 10.00 -4.23
N THR A 179 1.76 10.03 -4.32
CA THR A 179 0.91 9.84 -3.12
C THR A 179 1.09 8.40 -2.63
N VAL A 180 1.26 8.25 -1.31
CA VAL A 180 1.13 6.98 -0.62
C VAL A 180 0.06 7.15 0.44
N LEU A 181 -1.01 6.35 0.35
CA LEU A 181 -1.90 6.11 1.48
C LEU A 181 -1.29 4.99 2.31
N ILE A 182 -1.17 5.22 3.62
CA ILE A 182 -0.65 4.25 4.60
C ILE A 182 -1.76 3.98 5.60
N GLU A 183 -2.05 2.71 5.86
CA GLU A 183 -3.07 2.27 6.81
C GLU A 183 -2.50 1.24 7.79
N GLU A 184 -3.05 1.16 8.99
CA GLU A 184 -2.74 0.12 9.97
C GLU A 184 -4.02 -0.58 10.42
N PHE A 185 -4.10 -1.90 10.24
CA PHE A 185 -5.27 -2.72 10.52
C PHE A 185 -5.06 -3.69 11.69
N GLY A 186 -6.05 -3.73 12.58
CA GLY A 186 -6.12 -4.66 13.70
C GLY A 186 -6.53 -6.09 13.29
N GLU A 187 -6.80 -6.94 14.29
CA GLU A 187 -7.11 -8.37 14.07
C GLU A 187 -8.58 -8.66 13.68
N LEU A 188 -9.45 -7.65 13.63
CA LEU A 188 -10.85 -7.77 13.20
C LEU A 188 -11.03 -7.22 11.78
N ASN A 189 -11.90 -7.82 10.98
CA ASN A 189 -12.07 -7.44 9.59
C ASN A 189 -12.66 -6.02 9.49
N GLY A 190 -12.00 -5.11 8.78
CA GLY A 190 -12.38 -3.68 8.72
C GLY A 190 -11.97 -2.82 9.93
N ASN A 191 -11.13 -3.32 10.84
CA ASN A 191 -10.69 -2.55 12.02
C ASN A 191 -9.44 -1.70 11.73
N LEU A 192 -9.64 -0.57 11.05
CA LEU A 192 -8.61 0.44 10.83
C LEU A 192 -8.24 1.14 12.16
N ILE A 193 -6.95 1.06 12.52
CA ILE A 193 -6.36 1.64 13.74
C ILE A 193 -5.87 3.07 13.48
N SER A 194 -5.21 3.29 12.33
CA SER A 194 -4.69 4.59 11.90
C SER A 194 -4.54 4.66 10.39
N SER A 195 -4.58 5.87 9.84
CA SER A 195 -4.43 6.14 8.41
C SER A 195 -3.69 7.46 8.20
N GLU A 196 -2.75 7.52 7.25
CA GLU A 196 -2.10 8.77 6.85
C GLU A 196 -1.89 8.85 5.33
N ILE A 197 -1.82 10.08 4.80
CA ILE A 197 -1.50 10.32 3.39
C ILE A 197 -0.24 11.16 3.31
N VAL A 198 0.77 10.58 2.70
CA VAL A 198 2.10 11.17 2.56
C VAL A 198 2.48 11.29 1.08
N LYS A 199 3.44 12.16 0.79
CA LYS A 199 4.16 12.18 -0.48
C LYS A 199 5.53 11.54 -0.32
N ILE A 200 5.98 10.85 -1.36
CA ILE A 200 7.40 10.53 -1.58
C ILE A 200 7.89 11.19 -2.86
N ASP A 201 9.19 11.46 -2.92
CA ASP A 201 9.79 12.08 -4.10
C ASP A 201 9.61 11.22 -5.36
N LYS A 202 9.42 11.88 -6.51
CA LYS A 202 9.25 11.17 -7.79
C LYS A 202 10.40 10.21 -8.10
N SER A 203 11.62 10.53 -7.67
CA SER A 203 12.79 9.64 -7.81
C SER A 203 12.66 8.34 -7.02
N ASP A 204 11.98 8.34 -5.87
CA ASP A 204 11.69 7.10 -5.14
C ASP A 204 10.59 6.29 -5.84
N MET A 205 9.50 6.93 -6.33
CA MET A 205 8.50 6.24 -7.16
C MET A 205 9.09 5.60 -8.42
N ASP A 206 9.91 6.37 -9.15
CA ASP A 206 10.60 5.87 -10.34
C ASP A 206 11.57 4.73 -9.97
N THR A 207 12.19 4.78 -8.79
CA THR A 207 13.03 3.70 -8.24
C THR A 207 12.21 2.46 -7.85
N ILE A 208 11.01 2.61 -7.27
CA ILE A 208 10.08 1.50 -6.99
C ILE A 208 9.76 0.79 -8.31
N ARG A 209 9.27 1.53 -9.31
CA ARG A 209 8.86 0.97 -10.61
C ARG A 209 10.02 0.29 -11.35
N LEU A 210 11.22 0.88 -11.34
CA LEU A 210 12.44 0.28 -11.88
C LEU A 210 12.94 -0.95 -11.09
N SER A 211 12.37 -1.26 -9.93
CA SER A 211 12.66 -2.48 -9.15
C SER A 211 11.75 -3.66 -9.49
N ILE A 212 10.71 -3.44 -10.30
CA ILE A 212 9.75 -4.47 -10.67
C ILE A 212 10.30 -5.23 -11.88
N GLU A 213 11.05 -6.28 -11.59
CA GLU A 213 11.57 -7.20 -12.61
C GLU A 213 10.41 -7.89 -13.36
N ASP A 214 10.59 -8.18 -14.66
CA ASP A 214 9.57 -8.89 -15.45
C ASP A 214 9.09 -10.21 -14.81
N GLY A 215 9.98 -10.91 -14.08
CA GLY A 215 9.67 -12.13 -13.36
C GLY A 215 8.67 -11.95 -12.20
N PHE A 216 8.43 -10.73 -11.73
CA PHE A 216 7.38 -10.46 -10.74
C PHE A 216 5.99 -10.83 -11.28
N PHE A 217 5.73 -10.51 -12.56
CA PHE A 217 4.42 -10.73 -13.18
C PHE A 217 4.10 -12.19 -13.50
N THR A 218 5.03 -13.11 -13.21
CA THR A 218 4.83 -14.57 -13.25
C THR A 218 5.35 -15.24 -11.98
N SER A 219 5.46 -14.49 -10.87
CA SER A 219 5.84 -15.05 -9.56
C SER A 219 4.61 -15.60 -8.84
N GLU A 220 4.78 -16.77 -8.21
CA GLU A 220 3.81 -17.44 -7.33
C GLU A 220 4.55 -17.84 -6.04
N ASP A 221 3.97 -17.55 -4.87
CA ASP A 221 4.45 -17.98 -3.55
C ASP A 221 3.24 -18.13 -2.59
N ASP A 222 3.42 -18.91 -1.51
CA ASP A 222 2.35 -19.39 -0.63
C ASP A 222 2.45 -18.84 0.81
N SER A 223 1.48 -17.99 1.16
CA SER A 223 1.25 -17.45 2.51
C SER A 223 1.32 -18.47 3.65
N ASP A 224 0.91 -19.72 3.39
CA ASP A 224 0.83 -20.78 4.39
C ASP A 224 2.24 -21.21 4.83
N THR A 225 3.29 -20.86 4.07
CA THR A 225 4.70 -21.01 4.45
C THR A 225 5.14 -19.99 5.51
N CYS A 226 4.65 -18.76 5.46
CA CYS A 226 5.10 -17.68 6.35
C CYS A 226 4.59 -17.89 7.77
N TRP A 227 3.29 -18.15 7.90
CA TRP A 227 2.59 -18.39 9.17
C TRP A 227 3.21 -19.57 9.95
N LYS A 228 3.41 -20.72 9.28
CA LYS A 228 4.00 -21.93 9.89
C LYS A 228 5.43 -21.71 10.40
N LYS A 229 6.17 -20.76 9.83
CA LYS A 229 7.54 -20.40 10.22
C LYS A 229 7.61 -19.22 11.20
N LYS A 230 6.48 -18.57 11.52
CA LYS A 230 6.41 -17.34 12.33
C LYS A 230 7.29 -16.19 11.81
N LEU A 231 7.35 -16.07 10.49
CA LEU A 231 8.05 -14.99 9.79
C LEU A 231 7.16 -13.74 9.75
N ASP A 232 7.77 -12.59 9.48
CA ASP A 232 7.05 -11.44 8.96
C ASP A 232 6.52 -11.80 7.56
N TYR A 233 5.35 -11.29 7.20
CA TYR A 233 4.65 -11.72 5.99
C TYR A 233 3.78 -10.62 5.39
N GLY A 234 3.33 -10.82 4.17
CA GLY A 234 2.50 -9.84 3.49
C GLY A 234 2.07 -10.29 2.11
N TYR A 235 1.67 -9.33 1.30
CA TYR A 235 1.52 -9.51 -0.15
C TYR A 235 1.98 -8.25 -0.88
N ILE A 236 2.31 -8.41 -2.16
CA ILE A 236 2.44 -7.29 -3.09
C ILE A 236 1.43 -7.49 -4.21
N GLN A 237 0.70 -6.44 -4.53
CA GLN A 237 -0.02 -6.29 -5.79
C GLN A 237 0.64 -5.21 -6.63
N VAL A 238 0.81 -5.46 -7.93
CA VAL A 238 1.29 -4.47 -8.90
C VAL A 238 0.35 -4.43 -10.10
N LEU A 239 0.07 -3.22 -10.57
CA LEU A 239 -0.33 -2.92 -11.94
C LEU A 239 0.77 -2.05 -12.57
N ASP A 240 1.28 -2.43 -13.75
CA ASP A 240 2.06 -1.55 -14.64
C ASP A 240 1.61 -1.75 -16.09
N LYS A 241 0.88 -0.75 -16.61
CA LYS A 241 0.20 -0.73 -17.91
C LYS A 241 -0.82 -1.85 -18.03
N ASP A 242 -0.49 -2.89 -18.77
CA ASP A 242 -1.27 -4.08 -19.08
C ASP A 242 -0.85 -5.30 -18.23
N LYS A 243 0.22 -5.18 -17.44
CA LYS A 243 0.71 -6.25 -16.56
C LYS A 243 0.17 -6.09 -15.15
N HIS A 244 -0.47 -7.13 -14.63
CA HIS A 244 -0.91 -7.23 -13.24
C HIS A 244 -0.39 -8.52 -12.60
N ASN A 245 -0.01 -8.48 -11.32
CA ASN A 245 0.09 -9.68 -10.48
C ASN A 245 -0.17 -9.36 -9.00
N PHE A 246 -0.56 -10.38 -8.24
CA PHE A 246 -0.76 -10.37 -6.79
C PHE A 246 -0.04 -11.59 -6.20
N VAL A 247 0.86 -11.40 -5.23
CA VAL A 247 1.69 -12.48 -4.66
C VAL A 247 1.76 -12.35 -3.14
N PHE A 248 1.43 -13.41 -2.40
CA PHE A 248 1.71 -13.52 -0.97
C PHE A 248 3.19 -13.88 -0.76
N ILE A 249 3.89 -13.19 0.15
CA ILE A 249 5.36 -13.25 0.22
C ILE A 249 5.83 -13.31 1.69
N CYS A 250 6.86 -14.10 1.97
CA CYS A 250 7.56 -14.12 3.27
C CYS A 250 8.97 -13.47 3.25
N GLY A 251 9.49 -13.09 2.08
CA GLY A 251 10.82 -12.46 1.93
C GLY A 251 12.02 -13.39 2.18
N ILE A 252 11.83 -14.71 2.07
CA ILE A 252 12.86 -15.72 2.39
C ILE A 252 13.45 -16.43 1.16
N GLY A 253 12.86 -16.25 -0.01
CA GLY A 253 13.35 -16.80 -1.27
C GLY A 253 14.28 -15.84 -2.01
N ASP A 254 14.53 -16.17 -3.27
CA ASP A 254 15.23 -15.33 -4.25
C ASP A 254 14.39 -15.22 -5.54
N SER A 255 13.06 -15.11 -5.38
CA SER A 255 12.17 -14.73 -6.47
C SER A 255 12.23 -13.22 -6.73
N SER A 256 11.71 -12.77 -7.88
CA SER A 256 11.51 -11.34 -8.14
C SER A 256 10.57 -10.71 -7.11
N ALA A 257 9.61 -11.47 -6.58
CA ALA A 257 8.70 -11.05 -5.52
C ALA A 257 9.41 -10.88 -4.17
N ASP A 258 10.24 -11.83 -3.74
CA ASP A 258 11.06 -11.71 -2.52
C ASP A 258 12.00 -10.50 -2.57
N ARG A 259 12.68 -10.29 -3.71
CA ARG A 259 13.60 -9.15 -3.89
C ARG A 259 12.86 -7.82 -3.83
N LEU A 260 11.69 -7.72 -4.45
CA LEU A 260 10.86 -6.51 -4.40
C LEU A 260 10.33 -6.26 -2.98
N PHE A 261 9.80 -7.28 -2.30
CA PHE A 261 9.30 -7.22 -0.93
C PHE A 261 10.37 -6.78 0.07
N ASN A 262 11.52 -7.47 0.10
CA ASN A 262 12.62 -7.12 0.99
C ASN A 262 13.14 -5.69 0.74
N LYS A 263 13.15 -5.24 -0.53
CA LYS A 263 13.50 -3.85 -0.87
C LYS A 263 12.46 -2.86 -0.33
N LEU A 264 11.17 -3.07 -0.58
CA LEU A 264 10.09 -2.19 -0.13
C LEU A 264 9.99 -2.12 1.39
N VAL A 265 10.03 -3.26 2.08
CA VAL A 265 10.04 -3.33 3.55
C VAL A 265 11.20 -2.51 4.14
N SER A 266 12.41 -2.61 3.55
CA SER A 266 13.56 -1.79 3.97
C SER A 266 13.41 -0.29 3.70
N LYS A 267 12.60 0.09 2.68
CA LYS A 267 12.29 1.48 2.33
C LYS A 267 11.25 2.11 3.26
N VAL A 268 10.15 1.40 3.54
CA VAL A 268 9.03 1.92 4.36
C VAL A 268 9.31 1.94 5.87
N GLY A 269 10.35 1.23 6.33
CA GLY A 269 10.81 1.31 7.71
C GLY A 269 10.66 0.03 8.53
N GLY A 270 10.59 -1.13 7.87
CA GLY A 270 10.88 -2.43 8.48
C GLY A 270 12.17 -2.45 9.28
#